data_AF-A0A946TWH0-F1
#
_entry.id   AF-A0A946TWH0-F1
#
_cell.length_a   1.000
_cell.length_b   1.000
_cell.length_c   1.000
_cell.angle_alpha   90.00
_cell.angle_beta   90.00
_cell.angle_gamma   90.00
#
_symmetry.space_group_name_H-M   'P 1'
#
loop_
_entity.id
_entity.type
_entity.pdbx_description
1 polymer ?
#
loop_
_entity_poly.entity_id
_entity_poly.type
_entity_poly.pdbx_seq_one_letter_code
_entity_poly.pdbx_strand_id
1 'polypeptide(L)'
;KQVGNHDIYHSPDDFYALYVDCRANRGDWWWGGMHARDAKLTKKNSGLNPMPAEHRVMDTVKWVIDKYKIDPERVYLSGNSMGGSGTLGIGLRNGDVFAAIKANVPAGIEHASERMGFTHKSLINYADPPITINYSAQNDGWSSGHDRFVKAMNDRRYPLYFYWGPFGHANNHARIMKVNDLINSFDWLSIRKNEAYVAFSNASCNDKLPWPDNRSDKSSGQVNAFFRWKIISDEANKITLSLHLISPTNLKTDFSIPEEAAADISIRRIQNMKVAPEDTLNWHYGESKGKVKAGPWGLITIPKLAISAKPKTLTIGK
;
A
#
# COMPACT_ATOMS: atom_id res chain seq x y z
N LYS A 1 -13.75 -32.49 6.43
CA LYS A 1 -13.60 -31.26 5.60
C LYS A 1 -13.00 -30.19 6.49
N GLN A 2 -11.76 -29.76 6.27
CA GLN A 2 -11.23 -28.57 6.93
C GLN A 2 -12.04 -27.37 6.44
N VAL A 3 -12.77 -26.73 7.35
CA VAL A 3 -13.45 -25.45 7.09
C VAL A 3 -12.36 -24.38 7.07
N GLY A 4 -12.24 -23.67 5.94
CA GLY A 4 -11.38 -22.48 5.81
C GLY A 4 -9.88 -22.75 5.92
N ASN A 5 -9.26 -23.26 4.84
CA ASN A 5 -7.80 -23.13 4.69
C ASN A 5 -7.48 -21.66 4.33
N HIS A 6 -7.51 -20.79 5.34
CA HIS A 6 -7.19 -19.37 5.24
C HIS A 6 -5.67 -19.13 5.36
N ASP A 7 -4.89 -19.85 4.55
CA ASP A 7 -3.42 -19.84 4.54
C ASP A 7 -2.79 -18.48 4.18
N ILE A 8 -3.61 -17.49 3.81
CA ILE A 8 -3.18 -16.09 3.63
C ILE A 8 -2.88 -15.35 4.95
N TYR A 9 -3.13 -15.96 6.12
CA TYR A 9 -3.08 -15.31 7.45
C TYR A 9 -2.17 -15.97 8.48
N HIS A 10 -1.07 -16.57 8.05
CA HIS A 10 -0.09 -17.06 9.00
C HIS A 10 0.82 -15.90 9.42
N SER A 11 0.73 -15.51 10.68
CA SER A 11 1.79 -14.72 11.31
C SER A 11 3.08 -15.53 11.26
N PRO A 12 4.22 -14.95 10.87
CA PRO A 12 5.49 -15.63 11.01
C PRO A 12 5.77 -15.99 12.48
N ASP A 13 6.60 -17.01 12.69
CA ASP A 13 6.91 -17.52 14.04
C ASP A 13 7.58 -16.47 14.95
N ASP A 14 8.23 -15.46 14.36
CA ASP A 14 8.87 -14.34 15.07
C ASP A 14 7.95 -13.13 15.31
N PHE A 15 6.64 -13.27 15.06
CA PHE A 15 5.64 -12.22 15.25
C PHE A 15 4.54 -12.58 16.25
N TYR A 16 4.11 -11.58 17.02
CA TYR A 16 2.82 -11.65 17.72
C TYR A 16 1.66 -11.41 16.74
N ALA A 17 0.57 -12.15 16.92
CA ALA A 17 -0.64 -12.00 16.12
C ALA A 17 -1.82 -11.53 16.99
N LEU A 18 -2.44 -10.42 16.61
CA LEU A 18 -3.72 -9.97 17.15
C LEU A 18 -4.83 -10.31 16.15
N TYR A 19 -5.71 -11.23 16.52
CA TYR A 19 -6.92 -11.55 15.76
C TYR A 19 -8.11 -10.81 16.36
N VAL A 20 -8.63 -9.82 15.61
CA VAL A 20 -9.84 -9.09 16.00
C VAL A 20 -11.08 -9.85 15.52
N ASP A 21 -12.11 -9.94 16.37
CA ASP A 21 -13.42 -10.52 16.02
C ASP A 21 -14.51 -9.45 16.17
N CYS A 22 -15.19 -9.11 15.07
CA CYS A 22 -16.31 -8.17 15.08
C CYS A 22 -17.66 -8.84 15.36
N ARG A 23 -17.75 -10.18 15.34
CA ARG A 23 -19.04 -10.90 15.50
C ARG A 23 -19.58 -10.80 16.92
N ALA A 24 -18.69 -10.70 17.92
CA ALA A 24 -19.08 -10.56 19.31
C ALA A 24 -19.76 -9.21 19.61
N ASN A 25 -19.47 -8.17 18.82
CA ASN A 25 -20.01 -6.83 19.00
C ASN A 25 -20.89 -6.43 17.81
N ARG A 26 -22.21 -6.38 18.00
CA ARG A 26 -23.19 -6.04 16.94
C ARG A 26 -22.90 -4.72 16.21
N GLY A 27 -22.19 -3.79 16.85
CA GLY A 27 -21.81 -2.49 16.28
C GLY A 27 -20.52 -2.49 15.44
N ASP A 28 -19.77 -3.59 15.41
CA ASP A 28 -18.40 -3.65 14.85
C ASP A 28 -18.39 -4.26 13.45
N TRP A 29 -19.56 -4.66 12.95
CA TRP A 29 -19.72 -5.19 11.61
C TRP A 29 -19.10 -4.23 10.56
N TRP A 30 -18.39 -4.80 9.58
CA TRP A 30 -17.57 -4.06 8.61
C TRP A 30 -16.42 -3.24 9.19
N TRP A 31 -16.07 -3.40 10.46
CA TRP A 31 -14.99 -2.65 11.11
C TRP A 31 -15.22 -1.13 11.06
N GLY A 32 -16.49 -0.71 11.13
CA GLY A 32 -16.88 0.69 10.92
C GLY A 32 -16.88 1.14 9.46
N GLY A 33 -16.62 0.22 8.53
CA GLY A 33 -16.61 0.41 7.09
C GLY A 33 -17.96 0.20 6.41
N MET A 34 -17.95 0.09 5.09
CA MET A 34 -19.15 -0.06 4.26
C MET A 34 -18.83 -0.78 2.94
N HIS A 35 -19.87 -1.20 2.22
CA HIS A 35 -19.75 -1.62 0.83
C HIS A 35 -20.82 -0.96 -0.04
N ALA A 36 -20.49 -0.75 -1.32
CA ALA A 36 -21.32 -0.01 -2.28
C ALA A 36 -22.73 -0.60 -2.50
N ARG A 37 -22.98 -1.85 -2.09
CA ARG A 37 -24.26 -2.55 -2.27
C ARG A 37 -25.21 -2.42 -1.07
N ASP A 38 -24.79 -1.81 0.03
CA ASP A 38 -25.64 -1.54 1.19
C ASP A 38 -25.73 -0.03 1.43
N ALA A 39 -26.85 0.55 0.98
CA ALA A 39 -27.13 1.97 1.11
C ALA A 39 -27.31 2.40 2.57
N LYS A 40 -27.82 1.52 3.45
CA LYS A 40 -28.01 1.84 4.88
C LYS A 40 -26.66 1.90 5.57
N LEU A 41 -25.78 0.93 5.30
CA LEU A 41 -24.43 0.90 5.85
C LEU A 41 -23.59 2.07 5.32
N THR A 42 -23.67 2.35 4.02
CA THR A 42 -23.01 3.52 3.41
C THR A 42 -23.47 4.82 4.05
N LYS A 43 -24.79 5.05 4.20
CA LYS A 43 -25.32 6.26 4.85
C LYS A 43 -24.85 6.39 6.30
N LYS A 44 -24.71 5.28 7.02
CA LYS A 44 -24.32 5.27 8.43
C LYS A 44 -22.83 5.57 8.64
N ASN A 45 -21.98 5.04 7.75
CA ASN A 45 -20.54 4.95 7.99
C ASN A 45 -19.68 5.82 7.04
N SER A 46 -20.30 6.53 6.09
CA SER A 46 -19.60 7.46 5.20
C SER A 46 -19.02 8.67 5.93
N GLY A 47 -18.10 9.35 5.26
CA GLY A 47 -17.43 10.54 5.75
C GLY A 47 -16.00 10.28 6.19
N LEU A 48 -15.30 11.39 6.40
CA LEU A 48 -13.88 11.38 6.74
C LEU A 48 -13.63 10.84 8.16
N ASN A 49 -14.55 10.98 9.10
CA ASN A 49 -14.29 10.69 10.51
C ASN A 49 -14.31 9.17 10.80
N PRO A 50 -13.42 8.66 11.68
CA PRO A 50 -13.47 7.26 12.09
C PRO A 50 -14.75 6.97 12.88
N MET A 51 -15.28 5.76 12.71
CA MET A 51 -16.43 5.26 13.43
C MET A 51 -16.01 4.64 14.77
N PRO A 52 -16.93 4.45 15.74
CA PRO A 52 -16.61 3.84 17.02
C PRO A 52 -15.90 2.48 16.94
N ALA A 53 -16.19 1.69 15.89
CA ALA A 53 -15.52 0.40 15.68
C ALA A 53 -14.05 0.57 15.28
N GLU A 54 -13.73 1.59 14.48
CA GLU A 54 -12.35 1.91 14.09
C GLU A 54 -11.55 2.39 15.31
N HIS A 55 -12.16 3.21 16.17
CA HIS A 55 -11.56 3.59 17.45
C HIS A 55 -11.27 2.37 18.33
N ARG A 56 -12.22 1.44 18.49
CA ARG A 56 -11.98 0.20 19.25
C ARG A 56 -10.83 -0.64 18.68
N VAL A 57 -10.75 -0.77 17.36
CA VAL A 57 -9.63 -1.48 16.71
C VAL A 57 -8.30 -0.79 17.07
N MET A 58 -8.21 0.53 16.89
CA MET A 58 -6.97 1.26 17.18
C MET A 58 -6.60 1.24 18.66
N ASP A 59 -7.58 1.33 19.57
CA ASP A 59 -7.34 1.25 21.02
C ASP A 59 -6.89 -0.15 21.44
N THR A 60 -7.44 -1.20 20.82
CA THR A 60 -6.98 -2.58 21.05
C THR A 60 -5.55 -2.77 20.57
N VAL A 61 -5.20 -2.24 19.38
CA VAL A 61 -3.82 -2.28 18.86
C VAL A 61 -2.86 -1.56 19.81
N LYS A 62 -3.20 -0.34 20.26
CA LYS A 62 -2.39 0.43 21.22
C LYS A 62 -2.21 -0.33 22.53
N TRP A 63 -3.28 -0.93 23.05
CA TRP A 63 -3.23 -1.74 24.27
C TRP A 63 -2.30 -2.95 24.10
N VAL A 64 -2.36 -3.67 22.97
CA VAL A 64 -1.46 -4.81 22.71
C VAL A 64 -0.01 -4.35 22.63
N ILE A 65 0.27 -3.25 21.92
CA ILE A 65 1.62 -2.69 21.81
C ILE A 65 2.19 -2.41 23.19
N ASP A 66 1.44 -1.73 24.06
CA ASP A 66 1.91 -1.42 25.42
C ASP A 66 1.98 -2.66 26.32
N LYS A 67 0.97 -3.52 26.29
CA LYS A 67 0.85 -4.69 27.18
C LYS A 67 1.94 -5.71 26.94
N TYR A 68 2.26 -5.97 25.68
CA TYR A 68 3.21 -6.99 25.27
C TYR A 68 4.57 -6.42 24.82
N LYS A 69 4.74 -5.10 24.93
CA LYS A 69 5.99 -4.38 24.57
C LYS A 69 6.41 -4.70 23.13
N ILE A 70 5.45 -4.65 22.22
CA ILE A 70 5.68 -4.83 20.78
C ILE A 70 6.52 -3.67 20.26
N ASP A 71 7.46 -3.94 19.35
CA ASP A 71 8.21 -2.89 18.63
C ASP A 71 7.22 -1.99 17.86
N PRO A 72 7.03 -0.72 18.26
CA PRO A 72 6.06 0.17 17.62
C PRO A 72 6.49 0.57 16.20
N GLU A 73 7.75 0.33 15.82
CA GLU A 73 8.23 0.60 14.47
C GLU A 73 7.92 -0.55 13.49
N ARG A 74 7.39 -1.68 13.99
CA ARG A 74 7.10 -2.90 13.24
C ARG A 74 5.70 -3.44 13.54
N VAL A 75 4.69 -2.61 13.32
CA VAL A 75 3.27 -2.99 13.44
C VAL A 75 2.64 -3.04 12.04
N TYR A 76 1.88 -4.10 11.76
CA TYR A 76 1.35 -4.41 10.43
C TYR A 76 -0.13 -4.75 10.50
N LEU A 77 -0.88 -4.49 9.42
CA LEU A 77 -2.31 -4.82 9.33
C LEU A 77 -2.59 -5.66 8.08
N SER A 78 -3.32 -6.75 8.26
CA SER A 78 -3.72 -7.64 7.16
C SER A 78 -5.16 -8.09 7.30
N GLY A 79 -5.85 -8.28 6.18
CA GLY A 79 -7.26 -8.65 6.16
C GLY A 79 -7.74 -9.10 4.79
N ASN A 80 -8.81 -9.90 4.77
CA ASN A 80 -9.40 -10.50 3.58
C ASN A 80 -10.86 -10.08 3.46
N SER A 81 -11.37 -9.87 2.24
CA SER A 81 -12.78 -9.56 2.01
C SER A 81 -13.21 -8.31 2.80
N MET A 82 -14.20 -8.43 3.70
CA MET A 82 -14.59 -7.39 4.65
C MET A 82 -13.40 -6.89 5.50
N GLY A 83 -12.53 -7.79 5.97
CA GLY A 83 -11.30 -7.42 6.67
C GLY A 83 -10.28 -6.76 5.75
N GLY A 84 -10.28 -7.06 4.45
CA GLY A 84 -9.46 -6.38 3.45
C GLY A 84 -9.91 -4.94 3.25
N SER A 85 -11.22 -4.69 3.16
CA SER A 85 -11.77 -3.33 3.14
C SER A 85 -11.44 -2.57 4.42
N GLY A 86 -11.55 -3.22 5.59
CA GLY A 86 -11.11 -2.65 6.86
C GLY A 86 -9.62 -2.36 6.92
N THR A 87 -8.78 -3.23 6.34
CA THR A 87 -7.33 -3.03 6.23
C THR A 87 -7.01 -1.77 5.43
N LEU A 88 -7.69 -1.55 4.30
CA LEU A 88 -7.52 -0.33 3.52
C LEU A 88 -8.07 0.90 4.26
N GLY A 89 -9.29 0.82 4.79
CA GLY A 89 -9.97 1.96 5.43
C GLY A 89 -9.32 2.44 6.72
N ILE A 90 -8.99 1.51 7.62
CA ILE A 90 -8.30 1.80 8.88
C ILE A 90 -6.81 2.00 8.61
N GLY A 91 -6.17 1.10 7.88
CA GLY A 91 -4.71 1.09 7.73
C GLY A 91 -4.16 2.33 7.03
N LEU A 92 -4.72 2.74 5.88
CA LEU A 92 -4.17 3.84 5.07
C LEU A 92 -4.06 5.17 5.82
N ARG A 93 -5.00 5.43 6.73
CA ARG A 93 -5.02 6.67 7.51
C ARG A 93 -4.03 6.67 8.67
N ASN A 94 -3.65 5.49 9.16
CA ASN A 94 -2.91 5.32 10.41
C ASN A 94 -1.46 4.88 10.14
N GLY A 95 -0.77 5.59 9.24
CA GLY A 95 0.64 5.33 8.92
C GLY A 95 1.64 5.72 10.02
N ASP A 96 1.15 6.41 11.06
CA ASP A 96 1.80 6.64 12.35
C ASP A 96 1.75 5.41 13.29
N VAL A 97 0.87 4.45 12.99
CA VAL A 97 0.78 3.17 13.71
C VAL A 97 1.32 2.02 12.86
N PHE A 98 0.91 1.93 11.60
CA PHE A 98 1.27 0.81 10.73
C PHE A 98 2.46 1.13 9.83
N ALA A 99 3.45 0.23 9.80
CA ALA A 99 4.58 0.32 8.89
C ALA A 99 4.17 -0.07 7.45
N ALA A 100 3.42 -1.17 7.31
CA ALA A 100 2.85 -1.66 6.06
C ALA A 100 1.51 -2.37 6.29
N ILE A 101 0.70 -2.46 5.23
CA ILE A 101 -0.60 -3.14 5.24
C ILE A 101 -0.75 -4.08 4.03
N LYS A 102 -1.48 -5.19 4.22
CA LYS A 102 -1.73 -6.19 3.18
C LYS A 102 -3.23 -6.52 3.09
N ALA A 103 -3.90 -5.97 2.09
CA ALA A 103 -5.32 -6.18 1.82
C ALA A 103 -5.52 -7.28 0.76
N ASN A 104 -6.31 -8.29 1.11
CA ASN A 104 -6.53 -9.49 0.29
C ASN A 104 -7.99 -9.49 -0.19
N VAL A 105 -8.22 -9.51 -1.50
CA VAL A 105 -9.54 -9.41 -2.14
C VAL A 105 -10.52 -8.49 -1.38
N PRO A 106 -10.14 -7.23 -1.10
CA PRO A 106 -10.96 -6.33 -0.29
C PRO A 106 -12.35 -6.21 -0.92
N ALA A 107 -13.39 -6.30 -0.09
CA ALA A 107 -14.78 -6.31 -0.52
C ALA A 107 -15.30 -4.90 -0.86
N GLY A 108 -14.62 -4.25 -1.79
CA GLY A 108 -14.82 -2.88 -2.21
C GLY A 108 -13.85 -1.91 -1.52
N ILE A 109 -13.78 -0.70 -2.07
CA ILE A 109 -12.81 0.33 -1.67
C ILE A 109 -13.45 1.49 -0.90
N GLU A 110 -14.76 1.46 -0.67
CA GLU A 110 -15.51 2.61 -0.15
C GLU A 110 -15.02 3.04 1.24
N HIS A 111 -14.64 2.08 2.09
CA HIS A 111 -14.07 2.40 3.40
C HIS A 111 -12.79 3.25 3.26
N ALA A 112 -11.87 2.88 2.38
CA ALA A 112 -10.69 3.70 2.09
C ALA A 112 -11.03 5.01 1.39
N SER A 113 -11.97 4.99 0.44
CA SER A 113 -12.41 6.19 -0.27
C SER A 113 -12.93 7.27 0.67
N GLU A 114 -13.76 6.89 1.63
CA GLU A 114 -14.32 7.80 2.62
C GLU A 114 -13.25 8.24 3.63
N ARG A 115 -12.48 7.33 4.23
CA ARG A 115 -11.50 7.69 5.27
C ARG A 115 -10.33 8.50 4.75
N MET A 116 -9.85 8.17 3.55
CA MET A 116 -8.80 8.94 2.89
C MET A 116 -9.37 10.13 2.13
N GLY A 117 -10.69 10.21 1.93
CA GLY A 117 -11.34 11.29 1.19
C GLY A 117 -10.94 11.32 -0.28
N PHE A 118 -10.87 10.18 -0.98
CA PHE A 118 -10.43 10.12 -2.38
C PHE A 118 -11.26 10.99 -3.34
N THR A 119 -12.52 11.25 -2.99
CA THR A 119 -13.44 12.11 -3.73
C THR A 119 -13.42 13.58 -3.27
N HIS A 120 -12.69 13.90 -2.20
CA HIS A 120 -12.59 15.27 -1.69
C HIS A 120 -11.63 16.10 -2.55
N LYS A 121 -12.04 17.35 -2.84
CA LYS A 121 -11.24 18.31 -3.60
C LYS A 121 -10.01 18.82 -2.83
N SER A 122 -10.12 18.93 -1.52
CA SER A 122 -9.03 19.39 -0.65
C SER A 122 -8.10 18.24 -0.28
N LEU A 123 -6.80 18.51 -0.36
CA LEU A 123 -5.78 17.64 0.19
C LEU A 123 -5.91 17.60 1.72
N ILE A 124 -6.05 16.39 2.27
CA ILE A 124 -6.12 16.16 3.72
C ILE A 124 -4.74 15.71 4.18
N ASN A 125 -4.19 16.41 5.17
CA ASN A 125 -2.90 16.06 5.75
C ASN A 125 -3.07 14.96 6.80
N TYR A 126 -2.87 13.72 6.39
CA TYR A 126 -2.72 12.57 7.29
C TYR A 126 -1.24 12.25 7.49
N ALA A 127 -0.93 11.38 8.46
CA ALA A 127 0.38 10.74 8.51
C ALA A 127 0.70 10.08 7.16
N ASP A 128 1.99 10.03 6.80
CA ASP A 128 2.42 9.32 5.59
C ASP A 128 1.91 7.88 5.64
N PRO A 129 1.10 7.45 4.64
CA PRO A 129 0.41 6.16 4.71
C PRO A 129 1.40 4.99 4.78
N PRO A 130 0.99 3.84 5.34
CA PRO A 130 1.79 2.63 5.29
C PRO A 130 2.03 2.16 3.84
N ILE A 131 3.14 1.43 3.61
CA ILE A 131 3.32 0.69 2.35
C ILE A 131 2.11 -0.24 2.16
N THR A 132 1.39 -0.09 1.05
CA THR A 132 0.14 -0.82 0.82
C THR A 132 0.32 -1.91 -0.21
N ILE A 133 0.07 -3.13 0.20
CA ILE A 133 -0.01 -4.30 -0.66
C ILE A 133 -1.49 -4.61 -0.81
N ASN A 134 -1.99 -4.64 -2.03
CA ASN A 134 -3.36 -5.02 -2.31
C ASN A 134 -3.34 -6.08 -3.41
N TYR A 135 -4.12 -7.13 -3.28
CA TYR A 135 -4.45 -7.95 -4.43
C TYR A 135 -5.93 -8.26 -4.49
N SER A 136 -6.45 -8.24 -5.71
CA SER A 136 -7.87 -8.32 -5.99
C SER A 136 -8.11 -9.11 -7.26
N ALA A 137 -9.35 -9.52 -7.50
CA ALA A 137 -9.71 -10.29 -8.68
C ALA A 137 -10.77 -9.57 -9.49
N GLN A 138 -10.51 -9.34 -10.77
CA GLN A 138 -11.43 -8.64 -11.66
C GLN A 138 -12.77 -9.37 -11.80
N ASN A 139 -12.73 -10.70 -11.71
CA ASN A 139 -13.89 -11.59 -11.72
C ASN A 139 -14.52 -11.85 -10.34
N ASP A 140 -14.04 -11.18 -9.27
CA ASP A 140 -14.74 -11.15 -7.99
C ASP A 140 -15.85 -10.10 -8.02
N GLY A 141 -17.08 -10.47 -7.67
CA GLY A 141 -18.21 -9.54 -7.58
C GLY A 141 -17.96 -8.36 -6.63
N TRP A 142 -17.16 -8.54 -5.58
CA TRP A 142 -16.89 -7.51 -4.56
C TRP A 142 -15.78 -6.53 -4.92
N SER A 143 -15.02 -6.76 -5.99
CA SER A 143 -13.82 -5.98 -6.33
C SER A 143 -14.06 -4.61 -6.99
N SER A 144 -15.29 -4.08 -6.97
CA SER A 144 -15.61 -2.81 -7.64
C SER A 144 -14.80 -1.63 -7.07
N GLY A 145 -14.36 -0.72 -7.95
CA GLY A 145 -13.71 0.55 -7.61
C GLY A 145 -12.18 0.51 -7.53
N HIS A 146 -11.53 -0.61 -7.83
CA HIS A 146 -10.05 -0.69 -7.78
C HIS A 146 -9.35 0.22 -8.79
N ASP A 147 -10.01 0.59 -9.89
CA ASP A 147 -9.58 1.64 -10.82
C ASP A 147 -9.48 3.01 -10.11
N ARG A 148 -10.54 3.40 -9.38
CA ARG A 148 -10.55 4.63 -8.57
C ARG A 148 -9.50 4.58 -7.46
N PHE A 149 -9.34 3.43 -6.83
CA PHE A 149 -8.35 3.23 -5.78
C PHE A 149 -6.93 3.43 -6.31
N VAL A 150 -6.54 2.74 -7.38
CA VAL A 150 -5.21 2.87 -7.99
C VAL A 150 -4.98 4.30 -8.48
N LYS A 151 -6.00 4.92 -9.10
CA LYS A 151 -5.92 6.33 -9.51
C LYS A 151 -5.63 7.24 -8.32
N ALA A 152 -6.38 7.11 -7.22
CA ALA A 152 -6.20 7.94 -6.04
C ALA A 152 -4.83 7.75 -5.38
N MET A 153 -4.35 6.51 -5.28
CA MET A 153 -3.02 6.21 -4.78
C MET A 153 -1.93 6.83 -5.67
N ASN A 154 -2.09 6.77 -6.99
CA ASN A 154 -1.17 7.33 -7.96
C ASN A 154 -1.15 8.88 -7.94
N ASP A 155 -2.33 9.51 -7.97
CA ASP A 155 -2.48 10.97 -7.91
C ASP A 155 -1.88 11.56 -6.63
N ARG A 156 -2.05 10.86 -5.51
CA ARG A 156 -1.55 11.27 -4.19
C ARG A 156 -0.14 10.82 -3.90
N ARG A 157 0.50 10.09 -4.82
CA ARG A 157 1.86 9.55 -4.64
C ARG A 157 1.95 8.66 -3.40
N TYR A 158 0.92 7.88 -3.11
CA TYR A 158 0.90 6.93 -1.98
C TYR A 158 1.50 5.59 -2.40
N PRO A 159 2.20 4.88 -1.50
CA PRO A 159 2.88 3.64 -1.83
C PRO A 159 1.86 2.52 -2.07
N LEU A 160 1.86 1.97 -3.29
CA LEU A 160 0.98 0.88 -3.68
C LEU A 160 1.76 -0.18 -4.47
N TYR A 161 1.64 -1.42 -4.02
CA TYR A 161 1.91 -2.63 -4.79
C TYR A 161 0.57 -3.32 -4.99
N PHE A 162 0.09 -3.36 -6.23
CA PHE A 162 -1.23 -3.94 -6.54
C PHE A 162 -1.10 -5.08 -7.53
N TYR A 163 -1.80 -6.18 -7.26
CA TYR A 163 -1.77 -7.39 -8.09
C TYR A 163 -3.18 -7.88 -8.37
N TRP A 164 -3.42 -8.44 -9.55
CA TRP A 164 -4.70 -9.05 -9.85
C TRP A 164 -4.60 -10.27 -10.77
N GLY A 165 -5.69 -11.02 -10.82
CA GLY A 165 -5.87 -12.16 -11.71
C GLY A 165 -7.24 -12.81 -11.51
N PRO A 166 -7.63 -13.75 -12.40
CA PRO A 166 -8.96 -14.37 -12.39
C PRO A 166 -9.20 -15.41 -11.25
N PHE A 167 -8.75 -15.15 -10.03
CA PHE A 167 -8.91 -16.07 -8.90
C PHE A 167 -10.23 -15.92 -8.11
N GLY A 168 -11.09 -14.96 -8.47
CA GLY A 168 -12.37 -14.70 -7.80
C GLY A 168 -12.19 -14.24 -6.35
N HIS A 169 -13.20 -14.45 -5.51
CA HIS A 169 -13.15 -14.11 -4.08
C HIS A 169 -12.36 -15.15 -3.25
N ALA A 170 -11.16 -15.51 -3.74
CA ALA A 170 -10.32 -16.52 -3.13
C ALA A 170 -9.67 -16.01 -1.85
N ASN A 171 -9.55 -16.91 -0.88
CA ASN A 171 -8.84 -16.70 0.38
C ASN A 171 -7.74 -17.76 0.60
N ASN A 172 -7.36 -18.44 -0.48
CA ASN A 172 -6.36 -19.49 -0.48
C ASN A 172 -5.15 -19.06 -1.28
N HIS A 173 -4.02 -18.93 -0.59
CA HIS A 173 -2.75 -18.46 -1.09
C HIS A 173 -2.25 -19.29 -2.28
N ALA A 174 -2.22 -20.63 -2.13
CA ALA A 174 -1.76 -21.52 -3.19
C ALA A 174 -2.60 -21.43 -4.47
N ARG A 175 -3.91 -21.15 -4.35
CA ARG A 175 -4.79 -20.92 -5.51
C ARG A 175 -4.48 -19.59 -6.21
N ILE A 176 -4.21 -18.53 -5.46
CA ILE A 176 -3.90 -17.21 -6.03
C ILE A 176 -2.53 -17.25 -6.72
N MET A 177 -1.53 -17.89 -6.10
CA MET A 177 -0.18 -18.06 -6.66
C MET A 177 -0.15 -18.78 -8.02
N LYS A 178 -1.13 -19.65 -8.32
CA LYS A 178 -1.24 -20.31 -9.64
C LYS A 178 -1.62 -19.35 -10.77
N VAL A 179 -2.11 -18.17 -10.42
CA VAL A 179 -2.68 -17.19 -11.35
C VAL A 179 -1.86 -15.92 -11.35
N ASN A 180 -1.41 -15.47 -10.18
CA ASN A 180 -0.50 -14.35 -10.03
C ASN A 180 0.53 -14.68 -8.95
N ASP A 181 1.77 -14.94 -9.37
CA ASP A 181 2.88 -15.32 -8.50
C ASP A 181 3.62 -14.12 -7.88
N LEU A 182 3.21 -12.89 -8.21
CA LEU A 182 3.80 -11.66 -7.67
C LEU A 182 3.22 -11.26 -6.30
N ILE A 183 2.16 -11.91 -5.81
CA ILE A 183 1.47 -11.53 -4.55
C ILE A 183 2.37 -11.62 -3.29
N ASN A 184 3.53 -12.26 -3.40
CA ASN A 184 4.58 -12.34 -2.37
C ASN A 184 5.91 -11.69 -2.80
N SER A 185 5.96 -11.07 -3.97
CA SER A 185 7.21 -10.50 -4.51
C SER A 185 7.78 -9.38 -3.64
N PHE A 186 6.94 -8.74 -2.82
CA PHE A 186 7.32 -7.65 -1.93
C PHE A 186 7.27 -8.09 -0.46
N ASP A 187 8.43 -8.05 0.22
CA ASP A 187 8.55 -8.34 1.65
C ASP A 187 8.11 -7.14 2.49
N TRP A 188 6.80 -7.04 2.68
CA TRP A 188 6.17 -5.97 3.44
C TRP A 188 6.47 -5.98 4.94
N LEU A 189 6.90 -7.11 5.51
CA LEU A 189 7.25 -7.24 6.94
C LEU A 189 8.69 -6.76 7.24
N SER A 190 9.48 -6.47 6.20
CA SER A 190 10.76 -5.79 6.34
C SER A 190 10.62 -4.28 6.60
N ILE A 191 9.47 -3.69 6.30
CA ILE A 191 9.26 -2.24 6.36
C ILE A 191 9.20 -1.78 7.80
N ARG A 192 9.89 -0.67 8.12
CA ARG A 192 9.86 -0.02 9.43
C ARG A 192 9.24 1.37 9.35
N LYS A 193 8.62 1.80 10.45
CA LYS A 193 8.03 3.14 10.56
C LYS A 193 9.06 4.24 10.82
N ASN A 194 10.22 3.92 11.39
CA ASN A 194 11.32 4.87 11.58
C ASN A 194 12.28 4.93 10.37
N GLU A 195 11.81 4.56 9.17
CA GLU A 195 12.59 4.62 7.94
C GLU A 195 11.79 5.33 6.84
N ALA A 196 12.50 6.12 6.04
CA ALA A 196 11.94 6.69 4.82
C ALA A 196 11.64 5.59 3.79
N TYR A 197 10.71 5.85 2.90
CA TYR A 197 10.37 4.94 1.81
C TYR A 197 10.08 5.66 0.51
N VAL A 198 10.08 4.88 -0.59
CA VAL A 198 9.77 5.38 -1.92
C VAL A 198 8.36 4.96 -2.33
N ALA A 199 7.53 5.92 -2.70
CA ALA A 199 6.28 5.68 -3.40
C ALA A 199 6.50 5.83 -4.91
N PHE A 200 6.22 4.76 -5.65
CA PHE A 200 6.27 4.73 -7.11
C PHE A 200 4.90 5.04 -7.70
N SER A 201 4.89 5.87 -8.73
CA SER A 201 3.68 6.37 -9.36
C SER A 201 3.92 6.55 -10.86
N ASN A 202 2.87 6.49 -11.68
CA ASN A 202 2.95 6.57 -13.14
C ASN A 202 4.02 5.66 -13.77
N ALA A 203 4.20 4.45 -13.22
CA ALA A 203 5.23 3.54 -13.72
C ALA A 203 4.89 3.03 -15.14
N SER A 204 5.89 3.05 -16.02
CA SER A 204 5.75 2.66 -17.44
C SER A 204 5.54 1.17 -17.65
N CYS A 205 5.80 0.34 -16.64
CA CYS A 205 5.64 -1.10 -16.67
C CYS A 205 4.35 -1.59 -15.99
N ASN A 206 3.47 -0.69 -15.55
CA ASN A 206 2.19 -1.09 -14.97
C ASN A 206 1.26 -1.68 -16.04
N ASP A 207 0.59 -2.78 -15.70
CA ASP A 207 -0.41 -3.36 -16.59
C ASP A 207 -1.69 -2.52 -16.60
N LYS A 208 -2.45 -2.59 -17.70
CA LYS A 208 -3.73 -1.92 -17.82
C LYS A 208 -4.74 -2.54 -16.85
N LEU A 209 -5.36 -1.71 -16.02
CA LEU A 209 -6.37 -2.18 -15.07
C LEU A 209 -7.60 -2.73 -15.80
N PRO A 210 -8.15 -3.88 -15.37
CA PRO A 210 -9.36 -4.46 -15.95
C PRO A 210 -10.65 -3.81 -15.41
N TRP A 211 -10.59 -2.99 -14.37
CA TRP A 211 -11.76 -2.27 -13.85
C TRP A 211 -11.93 -0.90 -14.51
N PRO A 212 -13.18 -0.38 -14.62
CA PRO A 212 -14.43 -1.10 -14.35
C PRO A 212 -14.89 -1.96 -15.54
N ASP A 213 -14.30 -1.77 -16.72
CA ASP A 213 -14.92 -2.13 -18.00
C ASP A 213 -14.63 -3.57 -18.48
N ASN A 214 -13.53 -4.18 -18.04
CA ASN A 214 -13.05 -5.47 -18.56
C ASN A 214 -12.95 -6.54 -17.45
N ARG A 215 -13.97 -6.65 -16.62
CA ARG A 215 -13.99 -7.60 -15.47
C ARG A 215 -13.99 -9.07 -15.86
N SER A 216 -14.32 -9.40 -17.11
CA SER A 216 -14.25 -10.76 -17.66
C SER A 216 -12.85 -11.15 -18.15
N ASP A 217 -11.89 -10.22 -18.15
CA ASP A 217 -10.50 -10.51 -18.52
C ASP A 217 -9.94 -11.62 -17.64
N LYS A 218 -9.18 -12.52 -18.26
CA LYS A 218 -8.50 -13.64 -17.61
C LYS A 218 -7.00 -13.39 -17.42
N SER A 219 -6.49 -12.23 -17.87
CA SER A 219 -5.12 -11.82 -17.63
C SER A 219 -4.89 -11.55 -16.14
N SER A 220 -3.65 -11.80 -15.71
CA SER A 220 -3.13 -11.30 -14.45
C SER A 220 -2.31 -10.05 -14.73
N GLY A 221 -2.22 -9.16 -13.75
CA GLY A 221 -1.49 -7.92 -13.91
C GLY A 221 -0.99 -7.36 -12.59
N GLN A 222 -0.20 -6.29 -12.70
CA GLN A 222 0.40 -5.62 -11.57
C GLN A 222 0.53 -4.10 -11.72
N VAL A 223 0.69 -3.44 -10.58
CA VAL A 223 1.15 -2.05 -10.45
C VAL A 223 2.34 -2.03 -9.49
N ASN A 224 3.43 -1.41 -9.95
CA ASN A 224 4.70 -1.16 -9.24
C ASN A 224 5.47 -2.40 -8.76
N ALA A 225 5.10 -3.61 -9.16
CA ALA A 225 5.61 -4.89 -8.64
C ALA A 225 7.13 -4.99 -8.59
N PHE A 226 7.81 -4.40 -9.56
CA PHE A 226 9.23 -4.64 -9.79
C PHE A 226 10.14 -3.62 -9.11
N PHE A 227 9.64 -2.47 -8.69
CA PHE A 227 10.50 -1.43 -8.11
C PHE A 227 10.91 -1.76 -6.68
N ARG A 228 12.18 -1.55 -6.37
CA ARG A 228 12.75 -1.72 -5.03
C ARG A 228 13.62 -0.52 -4.67
N TRP A 229 13.75 -0.28 -3.38
CA TRP A 229 14.63 0.76 -2.85
C TRP A 229 15.37 0.27 -1.61
N LYS A 230 16.41 1.00 -1.24
CA LYS A 230 17.06 0.90 0.08
C LYS A 230 17.52 2.29 0.50
N ILE A 231 17.10 2.75 1.67
CA ILE A 231 17.65 3.99 2.25
C ILE A 231 19.10 3.73 2.67
N ILE A 232 20.02 4.58 2.21
CA ILE A 232 21.45 4.51 2.52
C ILE A 232 21.79 5.47 3.66
N SER A 233 21.33 6.72 3.57
CA SER A 233 21.43 7.71 4.64
C SER A 233 20.29 8.70 4.58
N ASP A 234 19.86 9.19 5.74
CA ASP A 234 18.92 10.30 5.91
C ASP A 234 19.58 11.28 6.89
N GLU A 235 20.19 12.33 6.34
CA GLU A 235 20.98 13.34 7.05
C GLU A 235 20.22 14.68 7.04
N ALA A 236 20.60 15.63 7.89
CA ALA A 236 19.86 16.89 8.08
C ALA A 236 19.60 17.70 6.79
N ASN A 237 20.48 17.60 5.78
CA ASN A 237 20.41 18.35 4.52
C ASN A 237 20.39 17.46 3.26
N LYS A 238 20.38 16.13 3.42
CA LYS A 238 20.58 15.20 2.31
C LYS A 238 20.00 13.83 2.61
N ILE A 239 19.34 13.23 1.64
CA ILE A 239 18.91 11.83 1.68
C ILE A 239 19.52 11.06 0.51
N THR A 240 20.03 9.87 0.81
CA THR A 240 20.68 8.98 -0.14
C THR A 240 19.97 7.63 -0.13
N LEU A 241 19.63 7.10 -1.30
CA LEU A 241 18.97 5.82 -1.44
C LEU A 241 19.43 5.08 -2.69
N SER A 242 19.36 3.76 -2.68
CA SER A 242 19.51 2.92 -3.87
C SER A 242 18.16 2.61 -4.48
N LEU A 243 18.06 2.63 -5.80
CA LEU A 243 16.89 2.23 -6.58
C LEU A 243 17.29 1.12 -7.57
N HIS A 244 16.41 0.14 -7.75
CA HIS A 244 16.53 -0.88 -8.78
C HIS A 244 15.18 -1.51 -9.12
N LEU A 245 15.12 -2.15 -10.29
CA LEU A 245 14.12 -3.18 -10.56
C LEU A 245 14.61 -4.51 -9.98
N ILE A 246 13.70 -5.30 -9.40
CA ILE A 246 13.99 -6.68 -9.05
C ILE A 246 14.40 -7.45 -10.32
N SER A 247 15.42 -8.29 -10.23
CA SER A 247 15.93 -9.05 -11.38
C SER A 247 15.34 -10.45 -11.45
N PRO A 248 15.36 -11.11 -12.64
CA PRO A 248 14.97 -12.51 -12.78
C PRO A 248 15.79 -13.48 -11.91
N THR A 249 16.99 -13.09 -11.48
CA THR A 249 17.80 -13.89 -10.53
C THR A 249 17.23 -13.87 -9.12
N ASN A 250 16.52 -12.79 -8.75
CA ASN A 250 16.03 -12.55 -7.40
C ASN A 250 14.52 -12.80 -7.27
N LEU A 251 13.79 -12.87 -8.39
CA LEU A 251 12.38 -13.21 -8.43
C LEU A 251 12.10 -14.13 -9.62
N LYS A 252 11.70 -15.37 -9.32
CA LYS A 252 11.12 -16.27 -10.31
C LYS A 252 9.65 -15.91 -10.46
N THR A 253 9.24 -15.53 -11.66
CA THR A 253 7.86 -15.17 -11.97
C THR A 253 7.54 -15.42 -13.44
N ASP A 254 6.27 -15.70 -13.74
CA ASP A 254 5.73 -15.78 -15.10
C ASP A 254 5.57 -14.40 -15.75
N PHE A 255 5.67 -13.32 -14.98
CA PHE A 255 5.62 -11.96 -15.50
C PHE A 255 6.95 -11.55 -16.15
N SER A 256 6.86 -10.85 -17.28
CA SER A 256 8.05 -10.22 -17.88
C SER A 256 8.53 -9.06 -17.00
N ILE A 257 9.69 -9.24 -16.38
CA ILE A 257 10.40 -8.18 -15.68
C ILE A 257 11.13 -7.34 -16.72
N PRO A 258 10.85 -6.03 -16.85
CA PRO A 258 11.53 -5.17 -17.80
C PRO A 258 12.99 -4.91 -17.38
N GLU A 259 13.89 -4.74 -18.34
CA GLU A 259 15.29 -4.36 -18.07
C GLU A 259 15.38 -2.94 -17.49
N GLU A 260 14.48 -2.06 -17.91
CA GLU A 260 14.32 -0.68 -17.46
C GLU A 260 12.83 -0.27 -17.45
N ALA A 261 12.44 0.53 -16.46
CA ALA A 261 11.13 1.15 -16.40
C ALA A 261 11.23 2.55 -15.78
N ALA A 262 10.43 3.49 -16.29
CA ALA A 262 10.34 4.84 -15.76
C ALA A 262 9.21 4.95 -14.74
N ALA A 263 9.40 5.71 -13.66
CA ALA A 263 8.35 6.04 -12.70
C ALA A 263 8.57 7.43 -12.09
N ASP A 264 7.48 8.06 -11.65
CA ASP A 264 7.56 9.17 -10.71
C ASP A 264 7.89 8.61 -9.33
N ILE A 265 9.01 9.04 -8.75
CA ILE A 265 9.47 8.60 -7.43
C ILE A 265 9.18 9.68 -6.39
N SER A 266 8.48 9.33 -5.32
CA SER A 266 8.23 10.25 -4.21
C SER A 266 8.81 9.70 -2.92
N ILE A 267 9.58 10.52 -2.19
CA ILE A 267 10.20 10.11 -0.94
C ILE A 267 9.30 10.53 0.22
N ARG A 268 8.94 9.57 1.06
CA ARG A 268 8.02 9.76 2.18
C ARG A 268 8.65 9.27 3.48
N ARG A 269 8.08 9.71 4.59
CA ARG A 269 8.52 9.35 5.94
C ARG A 269 10.00 9.64 6.18
N ILE A 270 10.48 10.74 5.61
CA ILE A 270 11.82 11.27 5.86
C ILE A 270 11.94 11.60 7.36
N GLN A 271 13.00 11.12 8.00
CA GLN A 271 13.23 11.20 9.43
C GLN A 271 14.05 12.43 9.81
N ASN A 272 15.11 12.73 9.06
CA ASN A 272 16.10 13.74 9.47
C ASN A 272 16.18 14.94 8.52
N MET A 273 16.15 14.71 7.20
CA MET A 273 16.21 15.80 6.23
C MET A 273 14.94 16.66 6.32
N LYS A 274 15.10 17.94 6.66
CA LYS A 274 13.97 18.88 6.77
C LYS A 274 13.69 19.52 5.42
N VAL A 275 12.51 19.29 4.86
CA VAL A 275 12.08 19.87 3.58
C VAL A 275 10.77 20.62 3.78
N ALA A 276 10.76 21.90 3.44
CA ALA A 276 9.56 22.73 3.42
C ALA A 276 8.95 22.76 2.01
N PRO A 277 7.64 23.02 1.86
CA PRO A 277 7.06 23.30 0.55
C PRO A 277 7.83 24.40 -0.19
N GLU A 278 7.96 24.27 -1.51
CA GLU A 278 8.72 25.16 -2.40
C GLU A 278 10.25 25.16 -2.23
N ASP A 279 10.81 24.40 -1.28
CA ASP A 279 12.27 24.19 -1.20
C ASP A 279 12.78 23.66 -2.54
N THR A 280 13.84 24.29 -3.06
CA THR A 280 14.55 23.79 -4.25
C THR A 280 15.63 22.80 -3.82
N LEU A 281 15.56 21.60 -4.38
CA LEU A 281 16.45 20.50 -4.06
C LEU A 281 17.21 20.05 -5.31
N ASN A 282 18.49 19.79 -5.17
CA ASN A 282 19.33 19.20 -6.20
C ASN A 282 19.30 17.68 -6.06
N TRP A 283 19.19 16.96 -7.16
CA TRP A 283 19.24 15.51 -7.17
C TRP A 283 20.24 14.97 -8.20
N HIS A 284 20.85 13.84 -7.88
CA HIS A 284 21.77 13.10 -8.74
C HIS A 284 21.42 11.61 -8.69
N TYR A 285 21.33 10.98 -9.86
CA TYR A 285 21.03 9.56 -10.04
C TYR A 285 21.92 8.95 -11.13
N GLY A 286 23.00 8.29 -10.71
CA GLY A 286 24.07 7.92 -11.66
C GLY A 286 24.61 9.18 -12.35
N GLU A 287 24.53 9.21 -13.69
CA GLU A 287 24.95 10.37 -14.51
C GLU A 287 23.84 11.42 -14.68
N SER A 288 22.58 11.06 -14.40
CA SER A 288 21.46 11.98 -14.47
C SER A 288 21.44 12.90 -13.26
N LYS A 289 21.08 14.17 -13.46
CA LYS A 289 20.94 15.15 -12.38
C LYS A 289 19.87 16.18 -12.72
N GLY A 290 19.36 16.86 -11.70
CA GLY A 290 18.39 17.91 -11.89
C GLY A 290 18.07 18.66 -10.62
N LYS A 291 17.07 19.54 -10.74
CA LYS A 291 16.46 20.25 -9.61
C LYS A 291 14.99 19.88 -9.53
N VAL A 292 14.46 19.88 -8.32
CA VAL A 292 13.03 19.68 -8.04
C VAL A 292 12.60 20.67 -6.98
N LYS A 293 11.37 21.16 -7.08
CA LYS A 293 10.72 21.88 -5.98
C LYS A 293 9.90 20.92 -5.14
N ALA A 294 10.04 20.98 -3.83
CA ALA A 294 9.22 20.20 -2.92
C ALA A 294 7.75 20.66 -3.02
N GLY A 295 6.84 19.70 -3.12
CA GLY A 295 5.41 19.95 -3.18
C GLY A 295 4.79 20.25 -1.81
N PRO A 296 3.45 20.19 -1.70
CA PRO A 296 2.75 20.30 -0.42
C PRO A 296 3.36 19.37 0.64
N TRP A 297 3.47 19.90 1.87
CA TRP A 297 4.07 19.22 3.04
C TRP A 297 5.53 18.79 2.87
N GLY A 298 6.26 19.37 1.91
CA GLY A 298 7.67 19.04 1.67
C GLY A 298 7.86 17.75 0.86
N LEU A 299 6.82 17.23 0.19
CA LEU A 299 6.92 16.01 -0.60
C LEU A 299 7.88 16.20 -1.78
N ILE A 300 8.94 15.40 -1.81
CA ILE A 300 9.92 15.39 -2.91
C ILE A 300 9.44 14.39 -3.97
N THR A 301 9.21 14.84 -5.20
CA THR A 301 8.85 13.96 -6.33
C THR A 301 9.74 14.20 -7.55
N ILE A 302 10.55 13.23 -7.94
CA ILE A 302 11.32 13.28 -9.19
C ILE A 302 10.50 12.57 -10.28
N PRO A 303 10.07 13.27 -11.35
CA PRO A 303 9.21 12.70 -12.35
C PRO A 303 9.97 11.80 -13.33
N LYS A 304 9.33 10.72 -13.79
CA LYS A 304 9.78 9.85 -14.89
C LYS A 304 11.26 9.41 -14.79
N LEU A 305 11.74 9.07 -13.60
CA LEU A 305 13.08 8.55 -13.42
C LEU A 305 13.17 7.12 -13.98
N ALA A 306 14.08 6.89 -14.92
CA ALA A 306 14.34 5.57 -15.50
C ALA A 306 15.16 4.70 -14.53
N ILE A 307 14.62 3.54 -14.15
CA ILE A 307 15.22 2.63 -13.17
C ILE A 307 15.45 1.28 -13.85
N SER A 308 16.65 0.73 -13.72
CA SER A 308 17.02 -0.57 -14.29
C SER A 308 17.30 -1.62 -13.21
N ALA A 309 17.53 -2.86 -13.63
CA ALA A 309 17.84 -3.96 -12.70
C ALA A 309 19.13 -3.76 -11.90
N LYS A 310 20.12 -3.02 -12.44
CA LYS A 310 21.37 -2.73 -11.73
C LYS A 310 21.12 -1.61 -10.71
N PRO A 311 21.37 -1.83 -9.41
CA PRO A 311 21.22 -0.79 -8.40
C PRO A 311 22.02 0.47 -8.71
N LYS A 312 21.34 1.61 -8.65
CA LYS A 312 21.93 2.95 -8.81
C LYS A 312 21.57 3.80 -7.60
N THR A 313 22.48 4.69 -7.22
CA THR A 313 22.29 5.59 -6.09
C THR A 313 21.62 6.87 -6.54
N LEU A 314 20.56 7.25 -5.85
CA LEU A 314 19.93 8.56 -5.88
C LEU A 314 20.35 9.35 -4.64
N THR A 315 20.83 10.57 -4.83
CA THR A 315 21.13 11.53 -3.78
C THR A 315 20.27 12.77 -3.99
N ILE A 316 19.61 13.25 -2.95
CA ILE A 316 18.81 14.47 -2.98
C ILE A 316 19.28 15.36 -1.82
N GLY A 317 19.55 16.63 -2.09
CA GLY A 317 20.00 17.58 -1.06
C GLY A 317 19.62 19.01 -1.38
N LYS A 318 19.72 19.88 -0.38
CA LYS A 318 19.56 21.34 -0.54
C LYS A 318 20.77 21.94 -1.25
#